data_AF-A0AAX1U0Y6-F1
#
_entry.id   AF-A0AAX1U0Y6-F1
#
_cell.length_a   1.000
_cell.length_b   1.000
_cell.length_c   1.000
_cell.angle_alpha   90.00
_cell.angle_beta   90.00
_cell.angle_gamma   90.00
#
_symmetry.space_group_name_H-M   'P 1'
#
loop_
_entity.id
_entity.type
_entity.pdbx_description
1 polymer ?
#
loop_
_entity_poly.entity_id
_entity_poly.type
_entity_poly.pdbx_seq_one_letter_code
_entity_poly.pdbx_strand_id
1 'polypeptide(L)'
;MDGVKMLNDWLADNKYSRRKLSLEINMSVTIISNATSVKNRDNPAKYAKFWNAVRDLTGIEAFGVSATEHVKKSNPVIPDYLEETLKIKKKTVLDKRLYKKIGKDKLLKYFADKGLNCILKVEHDECGEPYHYLEVV
;
A
#
# COMPACT_ATOMS: atom_id res chain seq x y z
N MET A 1 23.60 11.34 4.15
CA MET A 1 24.07 10.51 5.27
C MET A 1 23.41 9.15 5.12
N ASP A 2 24.16 8.05 5.12
CA ASP A 2 23.59 6.72 4.92
C ASP A 2 23.18 6.09 6.25
N GLY A 3 21.89 6.21 6.60
CA GLY A 3 21.35 5.65 7.84
C GLY A 3 21.53 4.12 7.95
N VAL A 4 21.62 3.41 6.83
CA VAL A 4 21.86 1.95 6.85
C VAL A 4 23.29 1.64 7.27
N LYS A 5 24.29 2.35 6.73
CA LYS A 5 25.69 2.20 7.16
C LYS A 5 25.84 2.58 8.64
N MET A 6 25.30 3.72 9.07
CA MET A 6 25.35 4.14 10.47
C MET A 6 24.76 3.10 11.42
N LEU A 7 23.62 2.49 11.05
CA LEU A 7 23.03 1.43 11.85
C LEU A 7 23.92 0.19 11.91
N ASN A 8 24.51 -0.25 10.78
CA ASN A 8 25.40 -1.41 10.79
C ASN A 8 26.67 -1.16 11.62
N ASP A 9 27.24 0.04 11.54
CA ASP A 9 28.41 0.45 12.34
C ASP A 9 28.05 0.43 13.84
N TRP A 10 26.93 1.04 14.23
CA TRP A 10 26.47 1.01 15.63
C TRP A 10 26.18 -0.40 16.14
N LEU A 11 25.58 -1.27 15.31
CA LEU A 11 25.34 -2.67 15.68
C LEU A 11 26.65 -3.42 15.89
N ALA A 12 27.66 -3.18 15.05
CA ALA A 12 28.97 -3.80 15.19
C ALA A 12 29.67 -3.34 16.48
N ASP A 13 29.70 -2.03 16.72
CA ASP A 13 30.34 -1.43 17.89
C ASP A 13 29.71 -1.92 19.21
N ASN A 14 28.39 -2.11 19.23
CA ASN A 14 27.65 -2.58 20.40
C ASN A 14 27.47 -4.10 20.45
N LYS A 15 28.08 -4.86 19.53
CA LYS A 15 27.94 -6.33 19.40
C LYS A 15 26.47 -6.79 19.34
N TYR A 16 25.63 -6.01 18.69
CA TYR A 16 24.22 -6.31 18.47
C TYR A 16 24.01 -7.09 17.18
N SER A 17 23.21 -8.16 17.26
CA SER A 17 22.71 -8.83 16.06
C SER A 17 21.41 -8.19 15.58
N ARG A 18 21.09 -8.33 14.28
CA ARG A 18 19.78 -7.92 13.75
C ARG A 18 18.61 -8.63 14.41
N ARG A 19 18.82 -9.86 14.88
CA ARG A 19 17.83 -10.62 15.65
C ARG A 19 17.60 -10.00 17.03
N LYS A 20 18.67 -9.55 17.70
CA LYS A 20 18.55 -8.83 18.97
C LYS A 20 17.86 -7.48 18.76
N LEU A 21 18.24 -6.73 17.72
CA LEU A 21 17.56 -5.49 17.34
C LEU A 21 16.05 -5.70 17.15
N SER A 22 15.65 -6.74 16.40
CA SER A 22 14.25 -7.13 16.18
C SER A 22 13.46 -7.33 17.48
N LEU A 23 14.07 -7.96 18.49
CA LEU A 23 13.46 -8.17 19.79
C LEU A 23 13.34 -6.86 20.58
N GLU A 24 14.40 -6.05 20.63
CA GLU A 24 14.40 -4.78 21.37
C GLU A 24 13.37 -3.78 20.83
N ILE A 25 13.29 -3.64 19.50
CA ILE A 25 12.35 -2.69 18.88
C ILE A 25 10.97 -3.30 18.61
N ASN A 26 10.75 -4.56 19.01
CA ASN A 26 9.52 -5.32 18.81
C ASN A 26 9.00 -5.26 17.34
N MET A 27 9.89 -5.48 16.38
CA MET A 27 9.54 -5.54 14.95
C MET A 27 10.11 -6.79 14.31
N SER A 28 9.40 -7.35 13.34
CA SER A 28 9.88 -8.54 12.64
C SER A 28 11.18 -8.28 11.86
N VAL A 29 12.02 -9.31 11.77
CA VAL A 29 13.26 -9.25 10.98
C VAL A 29 12.99 -8.87 9.52
N THR A 30 11.82 -9.25 8.97
CA THR A 30 11.38 -8.85 7.63
C THR A 30 11.23 -7.35 7.48
N ILE A 31 10.67 -6.66 8.48
CA ILE A 31 10.53 -5.19 8.46
C ILE A 31 11.92 -4.55 8.48
N ILE A 32 12.84 -5.06 9.31
CA ILE A 32 14.22 -4.58 9.36
C ILE A 32 14.90 -4.74 8.00
N SER A 33 14.87 -5.95 7.42
CA SER A 33 15.47 -6.22 6.11
C SER A 33 14.91 -5.33 5.01
N ASN A 34 13.61 -5.05 5.04
CA ASN A 34 12.97 -4.15 4.09
C ASN A 34 13.39 -2.70 4.29
N ALA A 35 13.44 -2.22 5.55
CA ALA A 35 13.83 -0.85 5.88
C ALA A 35 15.32 -0.57 5.56
N THR A 36 16.19 -1.56 5.74
CA THR A 36 17.62 -1.45 5.45
C THR A 36 18.00 -1.87 4.01
N SER A 37 17.02 -2.21 3.17
CA SER A 37 17.29 -2.63 1.79
C SER A 37 17.78 -1.46 0.94
N VAL A 38 18.73 -1.74 0.04
CA VAL A 38 19.23 -0.76 -0.95
C VAL A 38 18.08 -0.09 -1.70
N LYS A 39 17.00 -0.83 -2.00
CA LYS A 39 15.81 -0.31 -2.72
C LYS A 39 15.02 0.75 -1.94
N ASN A 40 15.18 0.84 -0.62
CA ASN A 40 14.43 1.76 0.24
C ASN A 40 15.34 2.78 0.95
N ARG A 41 16.63 2.79 0.64
CA ARG A 41 17.64 3.67 1.29
C ARG A 41 17.30 5.15 1.16
N ASP A 42 16.77 5.56 0.01
CA ASP A 42 16.40 6.95 -0.28
C ASP A 42 14.98 7.31 0.18
N ASN A 43 14.26 6.39 0.82
CA ASN A 43 12.93 6.64 1.36
C ASN A 43 12.78 6.13 2.81
N PRO A 44 13.54 6.72 3.76
CA PRO A 44 13.47 6.33 5.17
C PRO A 44 12.10 6.65 5.78
N ALA A 45 11.37 7.64 5.26
CA ALA A 45 10.05 8.02 5.76
C ALA A 45 8.99 6.91 5.63
N LYS A 46 9.09 6.08 4.59
CA LYS A 46 8.25 4.87 4.42
C LYS A 46 8.37 3.90 5.60
N TYR A 47 9.52 3.88 6.27
CA TYR A 47 9.80 3.05 7.45
C TYR A 47 10.07 3.92 8.69
N ALA A 48 9.44 5.10 8.78
CA ALA A 48 9.66 6.04 9.88
C ALA A 48 9.45 5.40 11.27
N LYS A 49 8.48 4.49 11.42
CA LYS A 49 8.30 3.74 12.68
C LYS A 49 9.55 2.94 13.08
N PHE A 50 10.17 2.25 12.12
CA PHE A 50 11.40 1.50 12.36
C PHE A 50 12.55 2.46 12.71
N TRP A 51 12.76 3.51 11.92
CA TRP A 51 13.86 4.45 12.13
C TRP A 51 13.73 5.24 13.45
N ASN A 52 12.50 5.61 13.84
CA ASN A 52 12.25 6.24 15.14
C ASN A 52 12.48 5.25 16.30
N ALA A 53 12.10 3.97 16.16
CA ALA A 53 12.42 2.98 17.18
C ALA A 53 13.94 2.74 17.31
N VAL A 54 14.67 2.80 16.19
CA VAL A 54 16.14 2.78 16.20
C VAL A 54 16.71 4.03 16.87
N ARG A 55 16.18 5.22 16.60
CA ARG A 55 16.56 6.45 17.32
C ARG A 55 16.36 6.27 18.82
N ASP A 56 15.19 5.83 19.24
CA ASP A 56 14.84 5.71 20.65
C ASP A 56 15.72 4.66 21.36
N LEU A 57 16.11 3.57 20.67
CA LEU A 57 17.05 2.57 21.19
C LEU A 57 18.49 3.08 21.26
N THR A 58 18.94 3.82 20.25
CA THR A 58 20.36 4.21 20.12
C THR A 58 20.67 5.57 20.75
N GLY A 59 19.66 6.40 20.98
CA GLY A 59 19.79 7.81 21.36
C GLY A 59 20.33 8.73 20.25
N ILE A 60 20.45 8.24 19.01
CA ILE A 60 21.06 8.98 17.90
C ILE A 60 19.96 9.67 17.08
N GLU A 61 19.84 10.99 17.26
CA GLU A 61 18.83 11.83 16.59
C GLU A 61 18.86 11.75 15.05
N ALA A 62 20.01 11.42 14.45
CA ALA A 62 20.13 11.25 13.00
C ALA A 62 19.27 10.10 12.43
N PHE A 63 18.81 9.16 13.27
CA PHE A 63 17.82 8.15 12.87
C PHE A 63 16.37 8.65 12.97
N GLY A 64 16.13 9.79 13.60
CA GLY A 64 14.81 10.39 13.69
C GLY A 64 14.31 10.79 12.31
N VAL A 65 13.20 10.19 11.89
CA VAL A 65 12.54 10.54 10.64
C VAL A 65 11.16 11.04 10.99
N SER A 66 10.88 12.29 10.62
CA SER A 66 9.51 12.80 10.63
C SER A 66 8.69 11.82 9.80
N ALA A 67 7.72 11.16 10.44
CA ALA A 67 6.77 10.35 9.70
C ALA A 67 6.15 11.27 8.67
N THR A 68 6.49 11.09 7.39
CA THR A 68 5.62 11.61 6.34
C THR A 68 4.32 10.91 6.62
N GLU A 69 3.30 11.65 7.05
CA GLU A 69 1.94 11.15 7.02
C GLU A 69 1.83 10.38 5.72
N HIS A 70 1.50 9.08 5.81
CA HIS A 70 1.18 8.34 4.61
C HIS A 70 0.18 9.22 3.89
N VAL A 71 0.58 9.85 2.79
CA VAL A 71 -0.30 10.60 1.92
C VAL A 71 -1.39 9.59 1.67
N LYS A 72 -2.55 9.77 2.33
CA LYS A 72 -3.69 8.89 2.17
C LYS A 72 -3.87 8.90 0.67
N LYS A 73 -3.55 7.78 0.00
CA LYS A 73 -3.76 7.66 -1.44
C LYS A 73 -5.18 8.13 -1.62
N SER A 74 -5.34 9.26 -2.32
CA SER A 74 -6.62 9.90 -2.53
C SER A 74 -7.59 8.78 -2.87
N ASN A 75 -8.69 8.66 -2.11
CA ASN A 75 -9.64 7.58 -2.32
C ASN A 75 -9.94 7.53 -3.82
N PRO A 76 -9.67 6.41 -4.50
CA PRO A 76 -9.87 6.34 -5.93
C PRO A 76 -11.33 6.70 -6.24
N VAL A 77 -11.51 7.81 -6.96
CA VAL A 77 -12.82 8.35 -7.33
C VAL A 77 -13.41 7.45 -8.41
N ILE A 78 -14.64 6.98 -8.18
CA ILE A 78 -15.40 6.25 -9.19
C ILE A 78 -15.95 7.29 -10.17
N PRO A 79 -15.64 7.18 -11.47
CA PRO A 79 -16.16 8.12 -12.45
C PRO A 79 -17.70 8.11 -12.53
N ASP A 80 -18.31 9.29 -12.64
CA ASP A 80 -19.77 9.45 -12.68
C ASP A 80 -20.41 8.74 -13.88
N TYR A 81 -19.71 8.64 -15.01
CA TYR A 81 -20.21 7.96 -16.21
C TYR A 81 -20.55 6.49 -15.95
N LEU A 82 -19.91 5.82 -14.97
CA LEU A 82 -20.23 4.44 -14.62
C LEU A 82 -21.61 4.34 -13.97
N GLU A 83 -21.96 5.29 -13.11
CA GLU A 83 -23.28 5.36 -12.48
C GLU A 83 -24.36 5.62 -13.53
N GLU A 84 -24.16 6.61 -14.41
CA GLU A 84 -25.10 6.94 -15.49
C GLU A 84 -25.28 5.76 -16.46
N THR A 85 -24.19 5.14 -16.87
CA THR A 85 -24.23 4.00 -17.79
C THR A 85 -24.93 2.80 -17.17
N LEU A 86 -24.70 2.51 -15.89
CA LEU A 86 -25.39 1.42 -15.18
C LEU A 86 -26.89 1.70 -15.01
N LYS A 87 -27.28 2.96 -14.76
CA LYS A 87 -28.71 3.34 -14.70
C LYS A 87 -29.42 3.16 -16.04
N ILE A 88 -28.77 3.49 -17.15
CA ILE A 88 -29.38 3.45 -18.50
C ILE A 88 -29.29 2.06 -19.11
N LYS A 89 -28.09 1.48 -19.15
CA LYS A 89 -27.78 0.26 -19.91
C LYS A 89 -27.78 -1.00 -19.06
N LYS A 90 -27.83 -0.88 -17.72
CA LYS A 90 -27.70 -1.99 -16.75
C LYS A 90 -26.41 -2.82 -16.85
N LYS A 91 -25.53 -2.54 -17.81
CA LYS A 91 -24.23 -3.20 -18.01
C LYS A 91 -23.19 -2.16 -18.44
N THR A 92 -21.99 -2.22 -17.86
CA THR A 92 -20.85 -1.38 -18.27
C THR A 92 -19.51 -2.08 -18.09
N VAL A 93 -18.59 -1.84 -19.02
CA VAL A 93 -17.22 -2.36 -18.93
C VAL A 93 -16.43 -1.57 -17.89
N LEU A 94 -15.70 -2.27 -17.03
CA LEU A 94 -14.90 -1.69 -15.99
C LEU A 94 -13.43 -1.58 -16.44
N ASP A 95 -12.86 -0.38 -16.37
CA ASP A 95 -11.42 -0.20 -16.61
C ASP A 95 -10.60 -1.04 -15.63
N LYS A 96 -9.71 -1.89 -16.17
CA LYS A 96 -8.77 -2.73 -15.41
C LYS A 96 -7.94 -1.91 -14.41
N ARG A 97 -7.58 -0.67 -14.74
CA ARG A 97 -6.85 0.26 -13.86
C ARG A 97 -7.72 0.71 -12.68
N LEU A 98 -8.99 0.98 -12.93
CA LEU A 98 -9.96 1.36 -11.89
C LEU A 98 -10.23 0.18 -10.96
N TYR A 99 -10.47 -1.01 -11.52
CA TYR A 99 -10.64 -2.25 -10.78
C TYR A 99 -9.45 -2.53 -9.85
N LYS A 100 -8.22 -2.43 -10.39
CA LYS A 100 -6.98 -2.68 -9.64
C LYS A 100 -6.75 -1.67 -8.52
N LYS A 101 -7.25 -0.43 -8.65
CA LYS A 101 -7.11 0.63 -7.64
C LYS A 101 -8.17 0.53 -6.54
N ILE A 102 -9.42 0.23 -6.88
CA ILE A 102 -10.56 0.25 -5.94
C ILE A 102 -10.77 -1.11 -5.29
N GLY A 103 -10.69 -2.18 -6.09
CA GLY A 103 -11.06 -3.54 -5.68
C GLY A 103 -12.56 -3.80 -5.83
N LYS A 104 -12.91 -5.09 -5.98
CA LYS A 104 -14.28 -5.58 -6.21
C LYS A 104 -15.26 -5.10 -5.14
N ASP A 105 -14.97 -5.37 -3.87
CA ASP A 105 -15.93 -5.17 -2.78
C ASP A 105 -16.30 -3.69 -2.60
N LYS A 106 -15.33 -2.79 -2.78
CA LYS A 106 -15.57 -1.35 -2.70
C LYS A 106 -16.40 -0.82 -3.86
N LEU A 107 -16.21 -1.36 -5.07
CA LEU A 107 -17.04 -1.02 -6.23
C LEU A 107 -18.48 -1.46 -6.00
N LEU A 108 -18.70 -2.72 -5.61
CA LEU A 108 -20.05 -3.25 -5.37
C LEU A 108 -20.76 -2.49 -4.27
N LYS A 109 -20.06 -2.19 -3.17
CA LYS A 109 -20.61 -1.38 -2.07
C LYS A 109 -20.99 0.03 -2.54
N TYR A 110 -20.13 0.70 -3.31
CA TYR A 110 -20.42 2.05 -3.82
C TYR A 110 -21.72 2.08 -4.64
N PHE A 111 -21.92 1.11 -5.54
CA PHE A 111 -23.14 1.06 -6.34
C PHE A 111 -24.36 0.65 -5.50
N ALA A 112 -24.20 -0.27 -4.53
CA ALA A 112 -25.27 -0.63 -3.61
C ALA A 112 -25.74 0.57 -2.76
N ASP A 113 -24.81 1.39 -2.25
CA ASP A 113 -25.12 2.64 -1.52
C ASP A 113 -25.88 3.65 -2.39
N LYS A 114 -25.79 3.53 -3.72
CA LYS A 114 -26.51 4.34 -4.72
C LYS A 114 -27.82 3.69 -5.21
N GLY A 115 -28.22 2.57 -4.63
CA GLY A 115 -29.42 1.82 -5.01
C GLY A 115 -29.26 0.97 -6.29
N LEU A 116 -28.02 0.72 -6.71
CA LEU A 116 -27.69 -0.14 -7.86
C LEU A 116 -27.04 -1.43 -7.35
N ASN A 117 -27.81 -2.51 -7.30
CA ASN A 117 -27.29 -3.82 -6.94
C ASN A 117 -26.52 -4.39 -8.13
N CYS A 118 -25.19 -4.26 -8.11
CA CYS A 118 -24.35 -4.74 -9.20
C CYS A 118 -23.69 -6.08 -8.88
N ILE A 119 -23.40 -6.86 -9.90
CA ILE A 119 -22.45 -7.98 -9.87
C ILE A 119 -21.29 -7.71 -10.82
N LEU A 120 -20.12 -8.21 -10.46
CA LEU A 120 -18.92 -8.17 -11.30
C LEU A 120 -18.80 -9.51 -12.03
N LYS A 121 -18.85 -9.48 -13.36
CA LYS A 121 -18.63 -10.63 -14.22
C LYS A 121 -17.37 -10.44 -15.07
N VAL A 122 -16.78 -11.57 -15.46
CA VAL A 122 -15.62 -11.62 -16.36
C VAL A 122 -16.10 -12.20 -17.68
N GLU A 123 -15.88 -11.48 -18.77
CA GLU A 123 -16.06 -11.95 -20.14
C GLU A 123 -14.70 -11.97 -20.84
N HIS A 124 -14.61 -12.68 -21.96
CA HIS A 124 -13.40 -12.72 -22.79
C HIS A 124 -13.71 -12.03 -24.11
N ASP A 125 -12.78 -11.21 -24.60
CA ASP A 125 -12.92 -10.60 -25.92
C ASP A 125 -12.64 -11.62 -27.04
N GLU A 126 -12.75 -11.18 -28.29
CA GLU A 126 -12.52 -12.02 -29.48
C GLU A 126 -11.08 -12.60 -29.53
N CYS A 127 -10.13 -12.01 -28.81
CA CYS A 127 -8.76 -12.48 -28.68
C CYS A 127 -8.55 -13.37 -27.43
N GLY A 128 -9.60 -13.63 -26.64
CA GLY A 128 -9.53 -14.40 -25.41
C GLY A 128 -9.00 -13.63 -24.20
N GLU A 129 -8.86 -12.30 -24.28
CA GLU A 129 -8.40 -11.48 -23.15
C GLU A 129 -9.56 -11.22 -22.18
N PRO A 130 -9.37 -11.48 -20.86
CA PRO A 130 -10.43 -11.30 -19.88
C PRO A 130 -10.66 -9.82 -19.57
N TYR A 131 -11.89 -9.37 -19.74
CA TYR A 131 -12.35 -8.05 -19.29
C TYR A 131 -13.46 -8.17 -18.25
N HIS A 132 -13.51 -7.18 -17.36
CA HIS A 132 -14.48 -7.14 -16.27
C HIS A 132 -15.60 -6.19 -16.64
N TYR A 133 -16.84 -6.57 -16.34
CA TYR A 133 -17.99 -5.69 -16.46
C TYR A 133 -18.84 -5.73 -15.18
N LEU A 134 -19.50 -4.61 -14.92
CA LEU A 134 -20.53 -4.50 -13.91
C LEU A 134 -21.89 -4.65 -14.57
N GLU A 135 -22.77 -5.41 -13.93
CA GLU A 135 -24.14 -5.64 -14.38
C GLU A 135 -25.10 -5.45 -13.20
N VAL A 136 -26.17 -4.69 -13.39
CA VAL A 136 -27.22 -4.46 -12.39
C VAL A 136 -28.16 -5.68 -12.36
N VAL A 137 -28.48 -6.16 -11.17
CA VAL A 137 -29.35 -7.32 -10.89
C VAL A 137 -30.66 -6.88 -10.24
#